data_AF-A0A9Q1AIV4-F1
#
_entry.id   AF-A0A9Q1AIV4-F1
#
_cell.length_a   1.000
_cell.length_b   1.000
_cell.length_c   1.000
_cell.angle_alpha   90.00
_cell.angle_beta   90.00
_cell.angle_gamma   90.00
#
_symmetry.space_group_name_H-M   'P 1'
#
loop_
_entity.id
_entity.type
_entity.pdbx_description
1 polymer ?
#
loop_
_entity_poly.entity_id
_entity_poly.type
_entity_poly.pdbx_seq_one_letter_code
_entity_poly.pdbx_strand_id
1 'polypeptide(L)'
;MSAETNPEAESGYGSGHINPMKAINPGLIYDAGEEDHVKFLCGLGYSRKQQRLVTGDDSSCSEVTKEAVWNLNYPSLGLSARSCHSITHVVHRIVTKFGCQSAQAPARS
;
A
#
# COMPACT_ATOMS: atom_id res chain seq x y z
N MET A 1 -3.42 -5.71 20.24
CA MET A 1 -1.95 -5.78 20.06
C MET A 1 -1.42 -4.38 20.30
N SER A 2 -0.34 -4.22 21.08
CA SER A 2 0.27 -2.93 21.37
C SER A 2 1.79 -3.02 21.28
N ALA A 3 2.44 -1.95 20.84
CA ALA A 3 3.90 -1.85 20.81
C ALA A 3 4.54 -1.98 22.20
N GLU A 4 3.76 -1.75 23.28
CA GLU A 4 4.21 -1.92 24.67
C GLU A 4 4.40 -3.40 25.06
N THR A 5 3.58 -4.29 24.49
CA THR A 5 3.58 -5.73 24.83
C THR A 5 4.18 -6.59 23.73
N ASN A 6 4.37 -6.04 22.54
CA ASN A 6 5.06 -6.67 21.43
C ASN A 6 6.07 -5.67 20.82
N PRO A 7 7.37 -5.79 21.14
CA PRO A 7 8.39 -4.81 20.78
C PRO A 7 8.68 -4.74 19.26
N GLU A 8 8.29 -5.76 18.50
CA GLU A 8 8.40 -5.77 17.03
C GLU A 8 7.29 -4.92 16.38
N ALA A 9 6.26 -4.57 17.15
CA ALA A 9 5.15 -3.72 16.76
C ALA A 9 4.59 -4.11 15.38
N GLU A 10 4.49 -3.15 14.48
CA GLU A 10 3.94 -3.33 13.14
C GLU A 10 4.77 -4.30 12.27
N SER A 11 6.04 -4.53 12.62
CA SER A 11 6.87 -5.56 11.94
C SER A 11 6.53 -6.98 12.40
N GLY A 12 5.99 -7.13 13.61
CA GLY A 12 5.58 -8.42 14.15
C GLY A 12 4.14 -8.78 13.79
N TYR A 13 3.21 -7.82 13.81
CA TYR A 13 1.78 -8.07 13.62
C TYR A 13 1.10 -7.27 12.49
N GLY A 14 1.84 -6.44 11.74
CA GLY A 14 1.27 -5.65 10.64
C GLY A 14 0.11 -4.76 11.12
N SER A 15 -1.03 -4.79 10.41
CA SER A 15 -2.23 -4.05 10.81
C SER A 15 -3.00 -4.67 12.00
N GLY A 16 -2.51 -5.78 12.56
CA GLY A 16 -3.10 -6.48 13.69
C GLY A 16 -3.89 -7.73 13.30
N HIS A 17 -4.67 -8.25 14.26
CA HIS A 17 -5.44 -9.49 14.08
C HIS A 17 -6.63 -9.28 13.14
N ILE A 18 -6.84 -10.23 12.21
CA ILE A 18 -7.94 -10.19 11.24
C ILE A 18 -9.31 -10.09 11.93
N ASN A 19 -10.21 -9.26 11.37
CA ASN A 19 -11.63 -9.28 11.71
C ASN A 19 -12.43 -9.69 10.47
N PRO A 20 -12.78 -10.98 10.32
CA PRO A 20 -13.44 -11.49 9.11
C PRO A 20 -14.79 -10.81 8.85
N MET A 21 -15.57 -10.56 9.90
CA MET A 21 -16.90 -9.95 9.77
C MET A 21 -16.83 -8.53 9.21
N LYS A 22 -15.82 -7.75 9.60
CA LYS A 22 -15.60 -6.40 9.05
C LYS A 22 -14.95 -6.43 7.66
N ALA A 23 -14.13 -7.44 7.36
CA ALA A 23 -13.44 -7.56 6.07
C ALA A 23 -14.38 -7.80 4.88
N ILE A 24 -15.59 -8.30 5.11
CA ILE A 24 -16.62 -8.51 4.06
C ILE A 24 -17.08 -7.18 3.45
N ASN A 25 -17.17 -6.12 4.26
CA ASN A 25 -17.57 -4.80 3.80
C ASN A 25 -16.72 -3.71 4.49
N PRO A 26 -15.49 -3.48 3.99
CA PRO A 26 -14.55 -2.54 4.59
C PRO A 26 -14.94 -1.06 4.37
N GLY A 27 -15.93 -0.78 3.52
CA GLY A 27 -16.37 0.57 3.14
C GLY A 27 -15.43 1.28 2.16
N LEU A 28 -14.13 1.24 2.42
CA LEU A 28 -13.07 1.75 1.53
C LEU A 28 -12.00 0.67 1.31
N ILE A 29 -11.41 0.66 0.12
CA ILE A 29 -10.28 -0.21 -0.25
C ILE A 29 -9.15 0.62 -0.87
N TYR A 30 -7.92 0.11 -0.73
CA TYR A 30 -6.77 0.57 -1.49
C TYR A 30 -6.57 -0.41 -2.64
N ASP A 31 -6.98 -0.01 -3.84
CA ASP A 31 -6.87 -0.87 -5.03
C ASP A 31 -5.51 -0.66 -5.70
N ALA A 32 -4.91 -1.74 -6.21
CA ALA A 32 -3.61 -1.72 -6.88
C ALA A 32 -3.54 -2.84 -7.93
N GLY A 33 -3.29 -2.48 -9.17
CA GLY A 33 -3.16 -3.41 -10.29
C GLY A 33 -1.73 -3.87 -10.52
N GLU A 34 -1.53 -4.72 -11.52
CA GLU A 34 -0.21 -5.21 -11.93
C GLU A 34 0.75 -4.07 -12.31
N GLU A 35 0.25 -3.07 -13.05
CA GLU A 35 1.05 -1.91 -13.48
C GLU A 35 1.60 -1.12 -12.28
N ASP A 36 0.84 -1.00 -11.19
CA ASP A 36 1.28 -0.31 -9.97
C ASP A 36 2.46 -1.05 -9.31
N HIS A 37 2.45 -2.39 -9.37
CA HIS A 37 3.53 -3.23 -8.88
C HIS A 37 4.75 -3.16 -9.80
N VAL A 38 4.58 -3.10 -11.12
CA VAL A 38 5.68 -2.86 -12.07
C VAL A 38 6.35 -1.52 -11.75
N LYS A 39 5.58 -0.45 -11.57
CA LYS A 39 6.09 0.87 -11.19
C LYS A 39 6.84 0.84 -9.85
N PHE A 40 6.32 0.11 -8.87
CA PHE A 40 6.97 -0.10 -7.58
C PHE A 40 8.33 -0.80 -7.74
N LEU A 41 8.39 -1.89 -8.50
CA LEU A 41 9.64 -2.61 -8.79
C LEU A 41 10.65 -1.74 -9.55
N CYS A 42 10.18 -0.91 -10.48
CA CYS A 42 11.00 0.09 -11.16
C CYS A 42 11.58 1.11 -10.18
N GLY A 43 10.78 1.61 -9.24
CA GLY A 43 11.22 2.52 -8.19
C GLY A 43 12.30 1.92 -7.28
N LEU A 44 12.24 0.59 -7.04
CA LEU A 44 13.27 -0.17 -6.33
C LEU A 44 14.56 -0.37 -7.14
N GLY A 45 14.57 -0.04 -8.43
CA GLY A 45 15.73 -0.19 -9.31
C GLY A 45 15.90 -1.60 -9.88
N TYR A 46 14.83 -2.39 -9.97
CA TYR A 46 14.90 -3.71 -10.59
C TYR A 46 15.24 -3.57 -12.08
N SER A 47 16.17 -4.42 -12.56
CA SER A 47 16.48 -4.52 -13.98
C SER A 47 15.35 -5.24 -14.73
N ARG A 48 15.25 -5.00 -16.04
CA ARG A 48 14.28 -5.68 -16.93
C ARG A 48 14.32 -7.21 -16.79
N LYS A 49 15.51 -7.78 -16.61
CA LYS A 49 15.69 -9.22 -16.40
C LYS A 49 15.06 -9.69 -15.09
N GLN A 50 15.24 -8.95 -14.00
CA GLN A 50 14.65 -9.28 -12.70
C GLN A 50 13.13 -9.11 -12.71
N GLN A 51 12.64 -8.07 -13.40
CA GLN A 51 11.20 -7.83 -13.53
C GLN A 51 10.51 -8.96 -14.27
N ARG A 52 11.04 -9.37 -15.41
CA ARG A 52 10.51 -10.49 -16.18
C ARG A 52 10.42 -11.80 -15.39
N LEU A 53 11.32 -12.02 -14.42
CA LEU A 53 11.23 -13.19 -13.54
C LEU A 53 10.04 -13.12 -12.57
N VAL A 54 9.58 -11.91 -12.23
CA VAL A 54 8.48 -11.66 -11.29
C VAL A 54 7.14 -11.51 -12.02
N THR A 55 7.10 -10.72 -13.09
CA THR A 55 5.89 -10.40 -13.85
C THR A 55 5.56 -11.44 -14.91
N GLY A 56 6.56 -12.19 -15.38
CA GLY A 56 6.40 -13.16 -16.47
C GLY A 56 6.28 -12.56 -17.87
N ASP A 57 6.33 -11.23 -17.98
CA ASP A 57 6.20 -10.48 -19.23
C ASP A 57 7.44 -9.59 -19.52
N ASP A 58 7.41 -8.87 -20.63
CA ASP A 58 8.48 -7.93 -21.03
C ASP A 58 8.17 -6.49 -20.60
N SER A 59 7.54 -6.32 -19.43
CA SER A 59 7.28 -5.01 -18.81
C SER A 59 8.55 -4.14 -18.72
N SER A 60 8.36 -2.83 -18.85
CA SER A 60 9.46 -1.85 -18.93
C SER A 60 9.26 -0.68 -17.98
N CYS A 61 10.35 -0.17 -17.41
CA CYS A 61 10.37 1.01 -16.55
C CYS A 61 10.44 2.35 -17.29
N SER A 62 9.97 2.38 -18.54
CA SER A 62 10.03 3.60 -19.34
C SER A 62 9.33 4.73 -18.59
N GLU A 63 10.07 5.80 -18.26
CA GLU A 63 9.58 7.00 -17.56
C GLU A 63 9.19 6.84 -16.07
N VAL A 64 9.48 5.70 -15.43
CA VAL A 64 9.21 5.52 -14.00
C VAL A 64 10.33 6.09 -13.13
N THR A 65 9.98 7.01 -12.25
CA THR A 65 10.94 7.66 -11.35
C THR A 65 11.14 6.85 -10.06
N LYS A 66 12.22 7.11 -9.32
CA LYS A 66 12.51 6.39 -8.07
C LYS A 66 11.45 6.63 -6.99
N GLU A 67 10.72 7.73 -7.08
CA GLU A 67 9.63 8.10 -6.19
C GLU A 67 8.45 7.13 -6.28
N ALA A 68 8.34 6.35 -7.36
CA ALA A 68 7.30 5.34 -7.54
C ALA A 68 7.28 4.29 -6.41
N VAL A 69 8.43 4.03 -5.75
CA VAL A 69 8.51 3.10 -4.61
C VAL A 69 7.58 3.51 -3.46
N TRP A 70 7.36 4.81 -3.27
CA TRP A 70 6.55 5.33 -2.17
C TRP A 70 5.06 5.45 -2.53
N ASN A 71 4.72 5.31 -3.81
CA ASN A 71 3.39 5.60 -4.35
C ASN A 71 2.57 4.35 -4.69
N LEU A 72 3.06 3.15 -4.41
CA LEU A 72 2.22 1.95 -4.42
C LEU A 72 1.02 2.18 -3.49
N ASN A 73 -0.19 1.94 -3.98
CA ASN A 73 -1.41 2.20 -3.23
C ASN A 73 -1.66 1.14 -2.14
N TYR A 74 -0.79 1.11 -1.14
CA TYR A 74 -0.75 0.07 -0.11
C TYR A 74 -1.40 0.57 1.20
N PRO A 75 -2.14 -0.28 1.95
CA PRO A 75 -2.90 0.10 3.15
C PRO A 75 -2.03 0.29 4.42
N SER A 76 -0.72 0.47 4.26
CA SER A 76 0.20 0.79 5.35
C SER A 76 1.30 1.73 4.87
N LEU A 77 1.95 2.39 5.83
CA LEU A 77 3.06 3.29 5.58
C LEU A 77 4.32 2.72 6.22
N GLY A 78 5.34 2.48 5.40
CA GLY A 78 6.66 2.07 5.84
C GLY A 78 7.70 3.08 5.35
N LEU A 79 8.64 3.45 6.22
CA LEU A 79 9.71 4.38 5.89
C LEU A 79 10.99 3.94 6.58
N SER A 80 12.09 3.88 5.83
CA SER A 80 13.41 3.55 6.36
C SER A 80 14.26 4.80 6.48
N ALA A 81 14.73 5.10 7.68
CA ALA A 81 15.59 6.23 7.98
C ALA A 81 16.94 5.76 8.53
N ARG A 82 18.00 6.49 8.22
CA ARG A 82 19.29 6.30 8.91
C ARG A 82 19.21 6.97 10.28
N SER A 83 19.85 6.36 11.28
CA SER A 83 19.98 6.96 12.61
C SER A 83 20.52 8.40 12.51
N CYS A 84 19.95 9.30 13.31
CA CYS A 84 20.32 10.72 13.37
C CYS A 84 20.05 11.55 12.10
N HIS A 85 19.33 11.01 11.10
CA HIS A 85 18.92 11.77 9.91
C HIS A 85 17.41 12.01 9.94
N SER A 86 16.99 13.27 9.82
CA SER A 86 15.59 13.61 9.59
C SER A 86 15.23 13.36 8.13
N ILE A 87 14.13 12.65 7.89
CA ILE A 87 13.59 12.45 6.54
C ILE A 87 12.12 12.88 6.51
N THR A 88 11.74 13.53 5.41
CA THR A 88 10.36 13.94 5.16
C THR A 88 9.99 13.44 3.78
N HIS A 89 8.90 12.66 3.70
CA HIS A 89 8.35 12.16 2.45
C HIS A 89 6.84 12.36 2.43
N VAL A 90 6.32 12.76 1.27
CA VAL A 90 4.89 12.83 1.01
C VAL A 90 4.51 11.59 0.19
N VAL A 91 3.48 10.89 0.64
CA VAL A 91 2.97 9.67 0.02
C VAL A 91 1.54 9.90 -0.45
N HIS A 92 1.24 9.50 -1.69
CA HIS A 92 -0.10 9.65 -2.26
C HIS A 92 -0.80 8.29 -2.31
N ARG A 93 -2.07 8.26 -1.90
CA ARG A 93 -2.91 7.06 -1.90
C ARG A 93 -4.30 7.41 -2.42
N ILE A 94 -4.93 6.45 -3.05
CA ILE A 94 -6.30 6.56 -3.56
C ILE A 94 -7.13 5.52 -2.83
N VAL A 95 -8.22 5.96 -2.20
CA VAL A 95 -9.18 5.06 -1.58
C VAL A 95 -10.42 4.96 -2.45
N THR A 96 -10.83 3.74 -2.74
CA THR A 96 -12.01 3.45 -3.56
C THR A 96 -13.12 2.99 -2.64
N LYS A 97 -14.34 3.50 -2.84
CA LYS A 97 -15.51 3.01 -2.11
C LYS A 97 -15.80 1.56 -2.49
N PHE A 98 -15.85 0.70 -1.47
CA PHE A 98 -16.19 -0.70 -1.63
C PHE A 98 -17.71 -0.89 -1.51
N GLY A 99 -18.34 -1.38 -2.58
CA GLY A 99 -19.77 -1.65 -2.63
C GLY A 99 -20.66 -0.45 -2.93
N CYS A 100 -21.92 -0.74 -3.28
CA CYS A 100 -22.92 0.23 -3.74
C CYS A 100 -23.80 0.82 -2.62
N GLN A 101 -23.31 1.00 -1.39
CA GLN A 101 -24.17 1.59 -0.35
C GLN A 101 -24.42 3.07 -0.64
N SER A 102 -25.59 3.39 -1.18
CA SER A 102 -26.11 4.76 -1.27
C SER A 102 -26.14 5.37 0.13
N ALA A 103 -25.64 6.59 0.28
CA ALA A 103 -25.79 7.35 1.52
C ALA A 103 -27.29 7.56 1.76
N GLN A 104 -27.91 6.73 2.60
CA GLN A 104 -29.29 6.91 2.99
C GLN A 104 -29.28 8.03 4.01
N ALA A 105 -29.71 9.23 3.58
CA ALA A 105 -29.92 10.35 4.48
C ALA A 105 -30.88 9.91 5.59
N PRO A 106 -30.62 10.24 6.86
CA PRO A 106 -31.53 9.87 7.93
C PRO A 106 -32.89 10.53 7.66
N ALA A 107 -33.93 9.72 7.49
CA ALA A 107 -35.30 10.20 7.52
C ALA A 107 -35.54 10.80 8.92
N ARG A 108 -35.68 12.11 8.97
CA ARG A 108 -36.11 12.83 10.18
C ARG A 108 -37.57 12.44 10.43
N SER A 109 -37.82 11.71 11.52
CA SER A 109 -39.14 11.55 12.12
C SER A 109 -39.56 12.83 12.83
#